data_AF-A0A1B1S5E5-F1
#
_entry.id   AF-A0A1B1S5E5-F1
#
_cell.length_a   1.000
_cell.length_b   1.000
_cell.length_c   1.000
_cell.angle_alpha   90.00
_cell.angle_beta   90.00
_cell.angle_gamma   90.00
#
_symmetry.space_group_name_H-M   'P 1'
#
loop_
_entity.id
_entity.type
_entity.pdbx_description
1 polymer ?
#
loop_
_entity_poly.entity_id
_entity_poly.type
_entity_poly.pdbx_seq_one_letter_code
_entity_poly.pdbx_strand_id
1 'polypeptide(L)'
;MGNTYNSIEEYIRQLINSIGIYHPHQLNIENIYPRLKLSIFYIPHESMAIGGNLFLDNRKSDAAQWQDFGHELGHTLFHVGDQAFIPLSMREWQEWKAENFSQHLCIPTFMLNKITLPNNENEAIWLIMETFGVTRPFAEKRLRQYIQNMIYG
;
A
#
# COMPACT_ATOMS: atom_id res chain seq x y z
N MET A 1 -10.70 15.63 -18.61
CA MET A 1 -9.59 14.81 -19.12
C MET A 1 -9.50 13.60 -18.21
N GLY A 2 -9.67 12.39 -18.76
CA GLY A 2 -9.65 11.17 -17.95
C GLY A 2 -8.21 10.83 -17.59
N ASN A 3 -7.89 10.73 -16.30
CA ASN A 3 -6.59 10.22 -15.87
C ASN A 3 -6.48 8.76 -16.32
N THR A 4 -5.52 8.48 -17.21
CA THR A 4 -5.17 7.12 -17.60
C THR A 4 -4.38 6.51 -16.45
N TYR A 5 -5.02 5.63 -15.67
CA TYR A 5 -4.33 4.88 -14.63
C TYR A 5 -3.35 3.89 -15.26
N ASN A 6 -2.17 3.72 -14.66
CA ASN A 6 -1.33 2.57 -14.98
C ASN A 6 -1.99 1.26 -14.51
N SER A 7 -1.45 0.10 -14.90
CA SER A 7 -2.09 -1.20 -14.61
C SER A 7 -2.24 -1.48 -13.11
N ILE A 8 -1.31 -1.04 -12.26
CA ILE A 8 -1.40 -1.24 -10.81
C ILE A 8 -2.38 -0.28 -10.15
N GLU A 9 -2.42 0.98 -10.58
CA GLU A 9 -3.37 1.96 -10.08
C GLU A 9 -4.81 1.58 -10.40
N GLU A 10 -5.04 1.08 -11.61
CA GLU A 10 -6.34 0.57 -12.03
C GLU A 10 -6.72 -0.68 -11.25
N TYR A 11 -5.78 -1.61 -11.04
CA TYR A 11 -5.99 -2.78 -10.20
C TYR A 11 -6.37 -2.40 -8.76
N ILE A 12 -5.62 -1.49 -8.13
CA ILE A 12 -5.93 -0.98 -6.78
C ILE A 12 -7.31 -0.34 -6.76
N ARG A 13 -7.62 0.51 -7.74
CA ARG A 13 -8.93 1.16 -7.84
C ARG A 13 -10.06 0.14 -7.89
N GLN A 14 -9.92 -0.90 -8.71
CA GLN A 14 -10.92 -1.97 -8.81
C GLN A 14 -11.01 -2.77 -7.51
N LEU A 15 -9.87 -3.18 -6.95
CA LEU A 15 -9.79 -3.94 -5.69
C LEU A 15 -10.51 -3.20 -4.57
N ILE A 16 -10.13 -1.95 -4.26
CA ILE A 16 -10.68 -1.27 -3.10
C ILE A 16 -12.12 -0.79 -3.31
N ASN A 17 -12.52 -0.44 -4.54
CA ASN A 17 -13.92 -0.17 -4.86
C ASN A 17 -14.79 -1.42 -4.74
N SER A 18 -14.27 -2.61 -5.10
CA SER A 18 -15.02 -3.88 -5.01
C SER A 18 -15.38 -4.25 -3.57
N ILE A 19 -14.60 -3.77 -2.61
CA ILE A 19 -14.85 -3.92 -1.17
C ILE A 19 -15.48 -2.65 -0.54
N GLY A 20 -16.04 -1.76 -1.37
CA GLY A 20 -16.83 -0.62 -0.89
C GLY A 20 -16.02 0.51 -0.23
N ILE A 21 -14.74 0.65 -0.57
CA ILE A 21 -13.88 1.73 -0.08
C ILE A 21 -13.71 2.80 -1.15
N TYR A 22 -14.13 4.02 -0.83
CA TYR A 22 -14.18 5.16 -1.76
C TYR A 22 -13.49 6.42 -1.23
N HIS A 23 -13.19 6.47 0.07
CA HIS A 23 -12.61 7.64 0.75
C HIS A 23 -11.37 7.29 1.60
N PRO A 24 -10.39 8.21 1.74
CA PRO A 24 -9.15 7.95 2.46
C PRO A 24 -9.33 7.50 3.91
N HIS A 25 -10.29 8.07 4.64
CA HIS A 25 -10.54 7.70 6.04
C HIS A 25 -10.99 6.23 6.22
N GLN A 26 -11.33 5.54 5.13
CA GLN A 26 -11.70 4.12 5.14
C GLN A 26 -10.49 3.21 4.89
N LEU A 27 -9.33 3.77 4.53
CA LEU A 27 -8.09 3.03 4.27
C LEU A 27 -7.38 2.73 5.59
N ASN A 28 -7.79 1.63 6.20
CA ASN A 28 -7.11 1.06 7.35
C ASN A 28 -7.35 -0.45 7.40
N ILE A 29 -6.62 -1.11 8.28
CA ILE A 29 -6.66 -2.56 8.43
C ILE A 29 -8.08 -2.99 8.80
N GLU A 30 -8.71 -2.32 9.75
CA GLU A 30 -10.01 -2.67 10.33
C GLU A 30 -11.14 -2.66 9.29
N ASN A 31 -11.05 -1.78 8.30
CA ASN A 31 -12.01 -1.68 7.21
C ASN A 31 -11.71 -2.65 6.06
N ILE A 32 -10.44 -2.88 5.73
CA ILE A 32 -10.07 -3.67 4.55
C ILE A 32 -10.07 -5.15 4.84
N TYR A 33 -9.43 -5.55 5.94
CA TYR A 33 -9.21 -6.94 6.30
C TYR A 33 -10.48 -7.80 6.31
N PRO A 34 -11.59 -7.41 6.99
CA PRO A 34 -12.79 -8.24 7.08
C PRO A 34 -13.44 -8.51 5.72
N ARG A 35 -13.16 -7.66 4.72
CA ARG A 35 -13.73 -7.73 3.39
C ARG A 35 -12.93 -8.63 2.43
N LEU A 36 -11.71 -9.00 2.83
CA LEU A 36 -10.80 -9.83 2.02
C LEU A 36 -10.78 -11.32 2.43
N LYS A 37 -11.58 -11.73 3.42
CA LYS A 37 -11.61 -13.12 3.96
C LYS A 37 -10.22 -13.64 4.37
N LEU A 38 -9.37 -12.75 4.86
CA LEU A 38 -8.04 -13.08 5.37
C LEU A 38 -8.11 -13.38 6.87
N SER A 39 -7.02 -13.90 7.42
CA SER A 39 -6.77 -13.95 8.87
C SER A 39 -5.58 -13.06 9.22
N ILE A 40 -5.72 -12.19 10.23
CA ILE A 40 -4.63 -11.35 10.75
C ILE A 40 -4.29 -11.75 12.18
N PHE A 41 -3.01 -11.81 12.47
CA PHE A 41 -2.45 -12.03 13.79
C PHE A 41 -1.45 -10.91 14.13
N TYR A 42 -1.45 -10.47 15.38
CA TYR A 42 -0.53 -9.44 15.87
C TYR A 42 0.52 -10.09 16.76
N ILE A 43 1.79 -9.99 16.37
CA ILE A 43 2.91 -10.66 17.06
C ILE A 43 4.07 -9.68 17.29
N PRO A 44 4.91 -9.87 18.32
CA PRO A 44 6.07 -9.01 18.57
C PRO A 44 7.29 -9.41 17.71
N HIS A 45 7.08 -9.59 16.41
CA HIS A 45 8.07 -9.99 15.42
C HIS A 45 7.84 -9.24 14.11
N GLU A 46 8.84 -9.16 13.25
CA GLU A 46 8.70 -8.61 11.90
C GLU A 46 7.51 -9.24 11.16
N SER A 47 6.73 -8.38 10.51
CA SER A 47 5.53 -8.74 9.76
C SER A 47 5.84 -9.71 8.62
N MET A 48 4.88 -10.58 8.32
CA MET A 48 5.03 -11.62 7.29
C MET A 48 3.69 -12.21 6.86
N ALA A 49 3.63 -12.72 5.63
CA ALA A 49 2.53 -13.53 5.12
C ALA A 49 2.94 -15.01 5.04
N ILE A 50 2.20 -15.89 5.72
CA ILE A 50 2.44 -17.35 5.70
C ILE A 50 1.12 -18.09 5.51
N GLY A 51 1.04 -18.91 4.45
CA GLY A 51 -0.10 -19.80 4.20
C GLY A 51 -1.43 -19.06 4.09
N GLY A 52 -1.42 -17.83 3.54
CA GLY A 52 -2.61 -16.97 3.43
C GLY A 52 -3.02 -16.24 4.71
N ASN A 53 -2.25 -16.37 5.79
CA ASN A 53 -2.42 -15.60 7.02
C ASN A 53 -1.40 -14.47 7.06
N LEU A 54 -1.83 -13.31 7.55
CA LEU A 54 -0.97 -12.14 7.72
C LEU A 54 -0.60 -12.00 9.20
N PHE A 55 0.67 -11.78 9.47
CA PHE A 55 1.22 -11.51 10.78
C PHE A 55 1.78 -10.09 10.77
N LEU A 56 1.34 -9.24 11.71
CA LEU A 56 1.75 -7.85 11.82
C LEU A 56 2.53 -7.61 13.11
N ASP A 57 3.61 -6.83 13.00
CA ASP A 57 4.46 -6.45 14.14
C ASP A 57 3.73 -5.48 15.07
N ASN A 58 3.28 -5.98 16.22
CA ASN A 58 2.52 -5.21 17.20
C ASN A 58 3.34 -4.19 18.00
N ARG A 59 4.66 -4.14 17.77
CA ARG A 59 5.57 -3.14 18.36
C ARG A 59 5.66 -1.87 17.52
N LYS A 60 5.20 -1.91 16.26
CA LYS A 60 5.19 -0.77 15.34
C LYS A 60 3.99 0.14 15.60
N SER A 61 4.07 1.40 15.16
CA SER A 61 2.92 2.31 15.18
C SER A 61 1.83 1.86 14.22
N ASP A 62 0.59 2.30 14.45
CA ASP A 62 -0.56 1.97 13.59
C ASP A 62 -0.29 2.31 12.12
N ALA A 63 0.34 3.45 11.86
CA ALA A 63 0.73 3.85 10.51
C ALA A 63 1.69 2.86 9.86
N ALA A 64 2.69 2.38 10.61
CA ALA A 64 3.65 1.40 10.10
C ALA A 64 3.01 0.01 9.95
N GLN A 65 2.11 -0.39 10.85
CA GLN A 65 1.34 -1.63 10.70
C GLN A 65 0.41 -1.59 9.48
N TRP A 66 -0.17 -0.42 9.16
CA TRP A 66 -0.96 -0.22 7.95
C TRP A 66 -0.13 -0.44 6.68
N GLN A 67 1.10 0.08 6.65
CA GLN A 67 2.03 -0.10 5.53
C GLN A 67 2.48 -1.55 5.39
N ASP A 68 2.80 -2.21 6.51
CA ASP A 68 3.13 -3.63 6.56
C ASP A 68 1.96 -4.48 6.05
N PHE A 69 0.73 -4.19 6.48
CA PHE A 69 -0.46 -4.87 5.98
C PHE A 69 -0.57 -4.77 4.46
N GLY A 70 -0.34 -3.58 3.89
CA GLY A 70 -0.35 -3.41 2.44
C GLY A 70 0.73 -4.22 1.74
N HIS A 71 1.92 -4.31 2.34
CA HIS A 71 3.05 -5.08 1.82
C HIS A 71 2.75 -6.60 1.86
N GLU A 72 2.31 -7.12 3.00
CA GLU A 72 1.97 -8.53 3.18
C GLU A 72 0.76 -8.98 2.37
N LEU A 73 -0.21 -8.07 2.15
CA LEU A 73 -1.30 -8.30 1.22
C LEU A 73 -0.78 -8.41 -0.22
N GLY A 74 0.17 -7.55 -0.61
CA GLY A 74 0.85 -7.64 -1.90
C GLY A 74 1.53 -8.99 -2.09
N HIS A 75 2.25 -9.46 -1.07
CA HIS A 75 2.81 -10.82 -1.06
C HIS A 75 1.72 -11.88 -1.27
N THR A 76 0.65 -11.84 -0.46
CA THR A 76 -0.43 -12.82 -0.54
C THR A 76 -1.12 -12.87 -1.92
N LEU A 77 -1.31 -11.71 -2.57
CA LEU A 77 -1.99 -11.63 -3.87
C LEU A 77 -1.09 -11.99 -5.07
N PHE A 78 0.23 -11.77 -4.97
CA PHE A 78 1.17 -11.95 -6.09
C PHE A 78 2.14 -13.11 -5.92
N HIS A 79 2.10 -13.84 -4.81
CA HIS A 79 2.98 -14.99 -4.58
C HIS A 79 2.72 -16.12 -5.56
N VAL A 80 3.80 -16.53 -6.23
CA VAL A 80 3.93 -17.78 -6.99
C VAL A 80 5.20 -18.48 -6.49
N GLY A 81 5.03 -19.64 -5.85
CA GLY A 81 6.14 -20.46 -5.34
C GLY A 81 6.59 -20.12 -3.91
N ASP A 82 7.23 -21.10 -3.26
CA ASP A 82 7.82 -20.93 -1.93
C ASP A 82 9.11 -20.10 -2.03
N GLN A 83 9.15 -18.94 -1.37
CA GLN A 83 10.28 -18.03 -1.40
C GLN A 83 11.59 -18.74 -1.04
N ALA A 84 11.59 -19.75 -0.17
CA ALA A 84 12.79 -20.51 0.22
C ALA A 84 13.47 -21.23 -0.96
N PHE A 85 12.75 -21.46 -2.07
CA PHE A 85 13.23 -22.25 -3.21
C PHE A 85 13.33 -21.46 -4.53
N ILE A 86 12.97 -20.17 -4.55
CA ILE A 86 13.12 -19.33 -5.75
C ILE A 86 14.48 -18.60 -5.78
N PRO A 87 15.03 -18.30 -6.98
CA PRO A 87 16.28 -17.55 -7.14
C PRO A 87 16.24 -16.17 -6.45
N LEU A 88 17.40 -15.69 -5.99
CA LEU A 88 17.53 -14.39 -5.30
C LEU A 88 16.91 -13.23 -6.09
N SER A 89 17.20 -13.16 -7.40
CA SER A 89 16.64 -12.11 -8.27
C SER A 89 15.11 -12.15 -8.37
N MET A 90 14.52 -13.34 -8.26
CA MET A 90 13.07 -13.50 -8.24
C MET A 90 12.47 -13.05 -6.90
N ARG A 91 13.18 -13.28 -5.78
CA ARG A 91 12.80 -12.74 -4.46
C ARG A 91 12.83 -11.22 -4.46
N GLU A 92 13.93 -10.63 -4.91
CA GLU A 92 14.08 -9.16 -5.00
C GLU A 92 12.98 -8.52 -5.84
N TRP A 93 12.60 -9.17 -6.94
CA TRP A 93 11.49 -8.71 -7.78
C TRP A 93 10.12 -8.84 -7.10
N GLN A 94 9.88 -9.91 -6.32
CA GLN A 94 8.66 -10.06 -5.53
C GLN A 94 8.56 -8.99 -4.45
N GLU A 95 9.64 -8.74 -3.71
CA GLU A 95 9.71 -7.66 -2.71
C GLU A 95 9.45 -6.29 -3.33
N TRP A 96 10.06 -6.00 -4.48
CA TRP A 96 9.82 -4.77 -5.21
C TRP A 96 8.35 -4.62 -5.63
N LYS A 97 7.71 -5.72 -6.07
CA LYS A 97 6.29 -5.73 -6.41
C LYS A 97 5.39 -5.50 -5.20
N ALA A 98 5.64 -6.19 -4.09
CA ALA A 98 4.88 -6.04 -2.85
C ALA A 98 5.00 -4.63 -2.29
N GLU A 99 6.21 -4.06 -2.32
CA GLU A 99 6.46 -2.68 -1.91
C GLU A 99 5.74 -1.67 -2.81
N ASN A 100 5.80 -1.85 -4.13
CA ASN A 100 5.08 -0.97 -5.06
C ASN A 100 3.55 -1.08 -4.87
N PHE A 101 3.04 -2.28 -4.65
CA PHE A 101 1.65 -2.50 -4.33
C PHE A 101 1.25 -1.80 -3.02
N SER A 102 2.05 -1.92 -1.96
CA SER A 102 1.78 -1.25 -0.67
C SER A 102 1.67 0.26 -0.85
N GLN A 103 2.59 0.89 -1.60
CA GLN A 103 2.54 2.34 -1.89
C GLN A 103 1.21 2.76 -2.55
N HIS A 104 0.76 1.99 -3.54
CA HIS A 104 -0.48 2.29 -4.24
C HIS A 104 -1.74 1.91 -3.45
N LEU A 105 -1.71 0.87 -2.62
CA LEU A 105 -2.83 0.51 -1.75
C LEU A 105 -3.02 1.53 -0.62
N CYS A 106 -1.93 1.88 0.07
CA CYS A 106 -1.97 2.77 1.22
C CYS A 106 -2.23 4.22 0.81
N ILE A 107 -1.79 4.62 -0.38
CA ILE A 107 -2.04 5.96 -0.94
C ILE A 107 -2.51 5.83 -2.42
N PRO A 108 -3.79 5.48 -2.65
CA PRO A 108 -4.32 5.26 -3.98
C PRO A 108 -4.28 6.51 -4.85
N THR A 109 -3.74 6.40 -6.07
CA THR A 109 -3.63 7.53 -7.01
C THR A 109 -4.98 8.21 -7.26
N PHE A 110 -6.05 7.44 -7.43
CA PHE A 110 -7.38 8.00 -7.69
C PHE A 110 -7.97 8.79 -6.49
N MET A 111 -7.49 8.53 -5.27
CA MET A 111 -7.86 9.33 -4.09
C MET A 111 -6.93 10.53 -3.96
N LEU A 112 -5.63 10.35 -4.20
CA LEU A 112 -4.65 11.44 -4.20
C LEU A 112 -4.99 12.52 -5.24
N ASN A 113 -5.48 12.12 -6.43
CA ASN A 113 -5.96 13.00 -7.48
C ASN A 113 -7.11 13.94 -7.05
N LYS A 114 -7.81 13.62 -5.95
CA LYS A 114 -8.91 14.43 -5.42
C LYS A 114 -8.46 15.43 -4.36
N ILE A 115 -7.17 15.45 -4.04
CA ILE A 115 -6.56 16.31 -3.03
C ILE A 115 -5.78 17.42 -3.73
N THR A 116 -6.01 18.67 -3.34
CA THR A 116 -5.15 19.79 -3.76
C THR A 116 -3.89 19.77 -2.91
N LEU A 117 -2.79 19.29 -3.48
CA LEU A 117 -1.50 19.27 -2.78
C LEU A 117 -0.91 20.70 -2.66
N PRO A 118 -0.41 21.09 -1.48
CA PRO A 118 0.38 22.32 -1.32
C PRO A 118 1.62 22.33 -2.22
N ASN A 119 2.06 23.52 -2.62
CA ASN A 119 3.31 23.69 -3.38
C ASN A 119 4.56 23.42 -2.53
N ASN A 120 4.45 23.54 -1.19
CA ASN A 120 5.54 23.21 -0.28
C ASN A 120 5.59 21.69 -0.09
N GLU A 121 6.75 21.10 -0.37
CA GLU A 121 6.94 19.64 -0.30
C GLU A 121 6.67 19.08 1.10
N ASN A 122 7.14 19.74 2.17
CA ASN A 122 6.91 19.27 3.54
C ASN A 122 5.43 19.35 3.93
N GLU A 123 4.72 20.39 3.51
CA GLU A 123 3.27 20.51 3.75
C GLU A 123 2.49 19.45 2.97
N ALA A 124 2.90 19.15 1.73
CA ALA A 124 2.30 18.09 0.93
C ALA A 124 2.54 16.70 1.55
N ILE A 125 3.77 16.43 2.02
CA ILE A 125 4.10 15.19 2.74
C ILE A 125 3.23 15.07 4.00
N TRP A 126 3.15 16.14 4.80
CA TRP A 126 2.35 16.15 6.02
C TRP A 126 0.87 15.91 5.73
N LEU A 127 0.31 16.57 4.71
CA LEU A 127 -1.06 16.34 4.27
C LEU A 127 -1.30 14.87 3.86
N ILE A 128 -0.36 14.25 3.15
CA ILE A 128 -0.46 12.83 2.76
C ILE A 128 -0.39 11.93 3.99
N MET A 129 0.50 12.20 4.94
CA MET A 129 0.59 11.43 6.19
C MET A 129 -0.74 11.45 6.94
N GLU A 130 -1.31 12.63 7.16
CA GLU A 130 -2.57 12.79 7.90
C GLU A 130 -3.75 12.20 7.15
N THR A 131 -3.79 12.33 5.82
CA THR A 131 -4.93 11.86 5.01
C THR A 131 -4.98 10.34 4.91
N PHE A 132 -3.83 9.68 4.83
CA PHE A 132 -3.72 8.25 4.55
C PHE A 132 -3.20 7.41 5.73
N GLY A 133 -2.90 8.05 6.87
CA GLY A 133 -2.42 7.36 8.07
C GLY A 133 -1.09 6.66 7.87
N VAL A 134 -0.14 7.29 7.18
CA VAL A 134 1.17 6.71 6.84
C VAL A 134 2.32 7.45 7.51
N THR A 135 3.50 6.82 7.52
CA THR A 135 4.73 7.41 8.02
C THR A 135 5.30 8.44 7.03
N ARG A 136 6.11 9.37 7.54
CA ARG A 136 6.75 10.39 6.70
C ARG A 136 7.57 9.81 5.54
N PRO A 137 8.45 8.80 5.73
CA PRO A 137 9.23 8.24 4.63
C PRO A 137 8.35 7.59 3.55
N PHE A 138 7.24 6.99 3.96
CA PHE A 138 6.28 6.37 3.05
C PHE A 138 5.54 7.42 2.21
N ALA A 139 5.05 8.49 2.85
CA ALA A 139 4.42 9.63 2.17
C ALA A 139 5.39 10.31 1.19
N GLU A 140 6.65 10.55 1.58
CA GLU A 140 7.70 11.10 0.73
C GLU A 140 7.94 10.26 -0.53
N LYS A 141 8.09 8.95 -0.35
CA LYS A 141 8.30 8.01 -1.46
C LYS A 141 7.13 8.07 -2.43
N ARG A 142 5.91 8.04 -1.91
CA ARG A 142 4.71 8.08 -2.74
C ARG A 142 4.54 9.40 -3.49
N LEU A 143 4.79 10.54 -2.83
CA LEU A 143 4.70 11.86 -3.43
C LEU A 143 5.67 11.98 -4.62
N ARG A 144 6.90 11.48 -4.46
CA ARG A 144 7.90 11.42 -5.53
C ARG A 144 7.40 10.61 -6.73
N GLN A 145 6.85 9.41 -6.49
CA GLN A 145 6.26 8.57 -7.54
C GLN A 145 5.09 9.27 -8.25
N TYR A 146 4.24 9.94 -7.48
CA TYR A 146 3.09 10.69 -8.02
C TYR A 146 3.54 11.82 -8.94
N ILE A 147 4.51 12.62 -8.52
CA ILE A 147 5.08 13.71 -9.33
C ILE A 147 5.77 13.18 -10.58
N GLN A 148 6.56 12.11 -10.46
CA GLN A 148 7.21 11.46 -11.61
C GLN A 148 6.19 10.99 -12.65
N ASN A 149 5.09 10.35 -12.21
CA ASN A 149 4.03 9.91 -13.12
C ASN A 149 3.31 11.08 -13.82
N MET A 150 3.20 12.26 -13.19
CA MET A 150 2.63 13.45 -13.85
C MET A 150 3.56 14.08 -14.90
N ILE A 151 4.87 13.90 -14.75
CA ILE A 151 5.88 14.47 -15.67
C ILE A 151 6.09 13.56 -16.87
N TYR A 152 6.08 12.24 -16.65
CA TYR A 152 6.48 11.25 -17.65
C TYR A 152 5.35 10.33 -18.14
N GLY A 153 4.15 10.41 -17.54
CA GLY A 153 2.95 9.65 -17.94
C GLY A 153 2.04 10.43 -18.87
#